data_AF-A0A957BX05-F1
#
_entry.id   AF-A0A957BX05-F1
#
_cell.length_a   1.000
_cell.length_b   1.000
_cell.length_c   1.000
_cell.angle_alpha   90.00
_cell.angle_beta   90.00
_cell.angle_gamma   90.00
#
_symmetry.space_group_name_H-M   'P 1'
#
loop_
_entity.id
_entity.type
_entity.pdbx_description
1 polymer ?
#
loop_
_entity_poly.entity_id
_entity_poly.type
_entity_poly.pdbx_seq_one_letter_code
_entity_poly.pdbx_strand_id
1 'polypeptide(L)'
;MRRFLPSRRQALRFFLIMAAIWIVVSVGLAVAVLVYGRVDERQPSDVIVVLGAGLRRDSQPNLALIRRSEQGAALYNTGFAPFIICSGGYAPERTRSEADA
;
A
#
# COMPACT_ATOMS: atom_id res chain seq x y z
N MET A 1 2.50 51.55 -9.76
CA MET A 1 2.39 50.10 -9.50
C MET A 1 3.56 49.67 -8.58
N ARG A 2 3.46 49.89 -7.26
CA ARG A 2 4.56 49.57 -6.32
C ARG A 2 4.47 48.10 -5.93
N ARG A 3 5.37 47.27 -6.46
CA ARG A 3 5.57 45.89 -5.99
C ARG A 3 6.09 45.94 -4.55
N PHE A 4 5.22 45.67 -3.58
CA PHE A 4 5.61 45.39 -2.20
C PHE A 4 6.40 44.07 -2.20
N LEU A 5 7.73 44.17 -2.31
CA LEU A 5 8.62 43.01 -2.10
C LEU A 5 8.56 42.67 -0.60
N PRO A 6 8.16 41.45 -0.20
CA PRO A 6 8.08 41.08 1.20
C PRO A 6 9.46 41.16 1.84
N SER A 7 9.53 41.70 3.05
CA SER A 7 10.80 41.75 3.79
C SER A 7 11.33 40.32 3.99
N ARG A 8 12.66 40.14 4.04
CA ARG A 8 13.30 38.82 4.25
C ARG A 8 12.69 38.03 5.42
N ARG A 9 12.24 38.73 6.47
CA ARG A 9 11.54 38.16 7.63
C ARG A 9 10.13 37.67 7.30
N GLN A 10 9.37 38.38 6.47
CA GLN A 10 8.04 37.96 6.01
C GLN A 10 8.13 36.76 5.07
N ALA A 11 9.10 36.76 4.14
CA ALA A 11 9.35 35.61 3.26
C ALA A 11 9.75 34.36 4.07
N LEU A 12 10.64 34.50 5.06
CA LEU A 12 11.02 33.41 5.96
C LEU A 12 9.82 32.89 6.79
N ARG A 13 9.01 33.79 7.36
CA ARG A 13 7.80 33.41 8.09
C ARG A 13 6.82 32.65 7.20
N PHE A 14 6.58 33.12 5.98
CA PHE A 14 5.71 32.43 5.03
C PHE A 14 6.23 31.02 4.71
N PHE A 15 7.53 30.90 4.45
CA PHE A 15 8.16 29.60 4.20
C PHE A 15 8.05 28.65 5.40
N LEU A 16 8.26 29.15 6.62
CA LEU A 16 8.12 28.35 7.84
C LEU A 16 6.68 27.90 8.07
N ILE A 17 5.68 28.74 7.79
CA ILE A 17 4.27 28.37 7.88
C ILE A 17 3.92 27.29 6.85
N MET A 18 4.39 27.45 5.60
CA MET A 18 4.21 26.44 4.56
C MET A 18 4.88 25.11 4.92
N ALA A 19 6.11 25.14 5.43
CA ALA A 19 6.80 23.95 5.89
C ALA A 19 6.06 23.28 7.07
N ALA A 20 5.58 24.07 8.04
CA ALA A 20 4.80 23.55 9.16
C ALA A 20 3.50 22.89 8.70
N ILE A 21 2.75 23.51 7.79
CA ILE A 21 1.53 22.93 7.21
C ILE A 21 1.86 21.63 6.47
N TRP A 22 2.91 21.62 5.67
CA TRP A 22 3.32 20.43 4.93
C TRP A 22 3.70 19.27 5.87
N ILE A 23 4.41 19.56 6.96
CA ILE A 23 4.75 18.58 7.99
C ILE A 23 3.48 18.05 8.67
N VAL A 24 2.57 18.93 9.08
CA VAL A 24 1.31 18.54 9.75
C VAL A 24 0.48 17.63 8.84
N VAL A 25 0.34 17.98 7.57
CA VAL A 25 -0.40 17.16 6.59
C VAL A 25 0.28 15.80 6.40
N SER A 26 1.61 15.78 6.22
CA SER A 26 2.36 14.55 5.99
C SER A 26 2.30 13.60 7.20
N VAL A 27 2.45 14.13 8.41
CA VAL A 27 2.33 13.36 9.66
C VAL A 27 0.89 12.88 9.84
N GLY A 28 -0.11 13.73 9.58
CA GLY A 28 -1.52 13.35 9.63
C GLY A 28 -1.85 12.19 8.69
N LEU A 29 -1.35 12.26 7.45
CA LEU A 29 -1.52 11.18 6.47
C LEU A 29 -0.80 9.89 6.90
N ALA A 30 0.43 9.99 7.41
CA ALA A 30 1.17 8.83 7.91
C ALA A 30 0.43 8.14 9.07
N VAL A 31 -0.10 8.92 10.02
CA VAL A 31 -0.92 8.39 11.12
C VAL A 31 -2.19 7.74 10.59
N ALA A 32 -2.90 8.38 9.64
CA ALA A 32 -4.10 7.81 9.05
C ALA A 32 -3.84 6.46 8.38
N VAL A 33 -2.74 6.33 7.61
CA VAL A 33 -2.32 5.06 7.00
C VAL A 33 -2.00 4.01 8.05
N LEU A 34 -1.30 4.37 9.14
CA LEU A 34 -0.96 3.45 10.22
C LEU A 34 -2.16 3.00 11.06
N VAL A 35 -3.17 3.86 11.23
CA VAL A 35 -4.41 3.51 11.94
C VAL A 35 -5.25 2.62 11.04
N TYR A 36 -5.49 3.03 9.79
CA TYR A 36 -6.29 2.28 8.84
C TYR A 36 -5.69 0.90 8.55
N GLY A 37 -4.36 0.81 8.40
CA GLY A 37 -3.66 -0.46 8.16
C GLY A 37 -3.71 -1.46 9.32
N ARG A 38 -4.22 -1.06 10.51
CA ARG A 38 -4.45 -1.95 11.65
C ARG A 38 -5.90 -2.42 11.77
N VAL A 39 -6.82 -1.84 11.00
CA VAL A 39 -8.22 -2.26 10.99
C VAL A 39 -8.30 -3.57 10.22
N ASP A 40 -8.69 -4.63 10.91
CA ASP A 40 -8.78 -5.98 10.35
C ASP A 40 -10.26 -6.41 10.34
N GLU A 41 -10.94 -6.20 9.21
CA GLU A 41 -12.37 -6.49 9.04
C GLU A 41 -12.63 -7.96 8.64
N ARG A 42 -11.84 -8.87 9.20
CA ARG A 42 -11.96 -10.31 8.91
C ARG A 42 -13.29 -10.85 9.44
N GLN A 43 -14.02 -11.52 8.57
CA GLN A 43 -15.25 -12.24 8.91
C GLN A 43 -15.20 -13.66 8.31
N PRO A 44 -15.82 -14.67 8.95
CA PRO A 44 -15.94 -16.00 8.37
C PRO A 44 -16.46 -15.92 6.93
N SER A 45 -15.85 -16.68 6.02
CA SER A 45 -16.19 -16.65 4.60
C SER A 45 -16.14 -18.04 3.97
N ASP A 46 -16.82 -18.20 2.84
CA ASP A 46 -16.80 -19.45 2.07
C ASP A 46 -15.48 -19.64 1.31
N VAL A 47 -14.77 -18.55 1.00
CA VAL A 47 -13.53 -18.57 0.23
C VAL A 47 -12.59 -17.41 0.60
N ILE A 48 -11.29 -17.67 0.51
CA ILE A 48 -10.22 -16.65 0.55
C ILE A 48 -9.75 -16.41 -0.89
N VAL A 49 -9.69 -15.15 -1.34
CA VAL A 49 -9.17 -14.80 -2.67
C VAL A 49 -7.86 -14.03 -2.51
N VAL A 50 -6.76 -14.61 -3.00
CA VAL A 50 -5.44 -13.96 -3.06
C VAL A 50 -5.31 -13.24 -4.39
N LEU A 51 -5.25 -11.90 -4.32
CA LEU A 51 -5.10 -11.04 -5.49
C LEU A 51 -3.63 -10.88 -5.89
N GLY A 52 -3.34 -11.12 -7.16
CA GLY A 52 -2.05 -10.85 -7.79
C GLY A 52 -1.57 -9.41 -7.58
N ALA A 53 -0.25 -9.23 -7.51
CA ALA A 53 0.40 -7.93 -7.28
C ALA A 53 1.54 -7.62 -8.26
N GLY A 54 1.70 -8.42 -9.32
CA GLY A 54 2.80 -8.32 -10.27
C GLY A 54 4.03 -9.14 -9.89
N LEU A 55 4.75 -9.62 -10.91
CA LEU A 55 6.08 -10.22 -10.78
C LEU A 55 7.18 -9.19 -11.05
N ARG A 56 8.32 -9.31 -10.35
CA ARG A 56 9.57 -8.59 -10.66
C ARG A 56 10.16 -9.11 -11.97
N ARG A 57 11.00 -8.33 -12.67
CA ARG A 57 11.48 -8.66 -14.04
C ARG A 57 12.09 -10.06 -14.19
N ASP A 58 12.60 -10.64 -13.12
CA ASP A 58 13.12 -12.01 -13.01
C ASP A 58 12.02 -13.09 -12.80
N SER A 59 10.76 -12.73 -13.01
CA SER A 59 9.57 -13.57 -12.74
C SER A 59 9.42 -14.02 -11.29
N GLN A 60 10.11 -13.38 -10.35
CA GLN A 60 9.94 -13.63 -8.92
C GLN A 60 8.81 -12.79 -8.32
N PRO A 61 8.11 -13.27 -7.27
CA PRO A 61 7.08 -12.51 -6.60
C PRO A 61 7.67 -11.24 -5.98
N ASN A 62 6.94 -10.13 -6.08
CA ASN A 62 7.31 -8.92 -5.35
C ASN A 62 6.85 -8.99 -3.89
N LEU A 63 7.29 -8.04 -3.07
CA LEU A 63 6.96 -8.03 -1.64
C LEU A 63 5.44 -7.96 -1.37
N ALA A 64 4.67 -7.33 -2.25
CA ALA A 64 3.21 -7.28 -2.10
C ALA A 64 2.56 -8.65 -2.37
N LEU A 65 3.02 -9.37 -3.41
CA LEU A 65 2.54 -10.72 -3.73
C LEU A 65 2.91 -11.72 -2.62
N ILE A 66 4.14 -11.64 -2.10
CA ILE A 66 4.60 -12.46 -0.97
C ILE A 66 3.68 -12.25 0.23
N ARG A 67 3.52 -11.00 0.69
CA ARG A 67 2.71 -10.69 1.89
C ARG A 67 1.25 -11.11 1.75
N ARG A 68 0.65 -10.93 0.57
CA ARG A 68 -0.74 -11.34 0.32
C ARG A 68 -0.90 -12.86 0.35
N SER A 69 0.04 -13.58 -0.28
CA SER A 69 0.00 -15.04 -0.35
C SER A 69 0.27 -15.67 1.01
N GLU A 70 1.24 -15.15 1.77
CA GLU A 70 1.50 -15.56 3.15
C GLU A 70 0.30 -15.35 4.05
N GLN A 71 -0.34 -14.17 3.97
CA GLN A 71 -1.54 -13.88 4.74
C GLN A 71 -2.72 -14.78 4.37
N GLY A 72 -2.93 -15.04 3.08
CA GLY A 72 -3.96 -15.95 2.59
C GLY A 72 -3.73 -17.39 3.07
N ALA A 73 -2.49 -17.88 2.95
CA ALA A 73 -2.09 -19.20 3.42
C ALA A 73 -2.26 -19.34 4.94
N ALA A 74 -1.87 -18.32 5.71
CA ALA A 74 -2.08 -18.31 7.16
C ALA A 74 -3.57 -18.45 7.53
N LEU A 75 -4.45 -17.67 6.88
CA LEU A 75 -5.89 -17.73 7.13
C LEU A 75 -6.49 -19.09 6.73
N TYR A 76 -6.08 -19.63 5.59
CA TYR A 76 -6.51 -20.94 5.13
C TYR A 76 -6.09 -22.04 6.12
N ASN A 77 -4.85 -22.01 6.60
CA ASN A 77 -4.32 -22.97 7.57
C ASN A 77 -5.02 -22.89 8.93
N THR A 78 -5.55 -21.72 9.31
CA THR A 78 -6.37 -21.58 10.54
C THR A 78 -7.82 -22.03 10.36
N GLY A 79 -8.22 -22.49 9.17
CA GLY A 79 -9.59 -22.91 8.87
C GLY A 79 -10.57 -21.74 8.73
N PHE A 80 -10.08 -20.54 8.40
CA PHE A 80 -10.91 -19.34 8.33
C PHE A 80 -11.94 -19.37 7.18
N ALA A 81 -11.60 -20.09 6.11
CA ALA A 81 -12.48 -20.44 5.01
C ALA A 81 -12.14 -21.85 4.49
N PRO A 82 -13.12 -22.60 3.96
CA PRO A 82 -12.87 -23.95 3.44
C PRO A 82 -12.08 -23.97 2.13
N PHE A 83 -12.05 -22.85 1.37
CA PHE A 83 -11.37 -22.77 0.07
C PHE A 83 -10.47 -21.53 -0.04
N ILE A 84 -9.45 -21.64 -0.87
CA ILE A 84 -8.56 -20.53 -1.25
C ILE A 84 -8.37 -20.51 -2.78
N ILE A 85 -8.45 -19.33 -3.37
CA ILE A 85 -8.25 -19.09 -4.81
C ILE A 85 -7.09 -18.12 -4.96
N CYS A 86 -6.05 -18.55 -5.66
CA CYS A 86 -4.97 -17.67 -6.12
C CYS A 86 -5.33 -17.12 -7.50
N SER A 87 -5.35 -15.79 -7.62
CA SER A 87 -5.65 -15.09 -8.87
C SER A 87 -4.43 -14.28 -9.31
N GLY A 88 -4.23 -14.16 -10.62
CA GLY A 88 -3.04 -13.48 -11.12
C GLY A 88 -2.88 -13.62 -12.62
N GLY A 89 -2.45 -12.54 -13.27
CA GLY A 89 -2.25 -12.52 -14.71
C GLY A 89 -1.00 -13.29 -15.15
N TYR A 90 -0.96 -13.64 -16.44
CA TYR A 90 0.24 -14.08 -17.14
C TYR A 90 0.63 -12.99 -18.13
N ALA A 91 1.85 -12.48 -18.01
CA ALA A 91 2.39 -11.51 -18.97
C ALA A 91 3.33 -12.24 -19.96
N PRO A 92 3.26 -11.97 -21.28
CA PRO A 92 4.00 -12.72 -22.31
C PRO A 92 5.52 -12.78 -22.09
N GLU A 93 6.09 -11.73 -21.50
CA GLU A 93 7.52 -11.63 -21.18
C GLU A 93 7.93 -12.40 -19.91
N ARG A 94 7.00 -13.11 -19.26
CA ARG A 94 7.22 -13.85 -18.01
C ARG A 94 7.17 -15.34 -18.24
N THR A 95 7.77 -16.09 -17.32
CA THR A 95 7.81 -17.57 -17.39
C THR A 95 6.64 -18.25 -16.66
N ARG A 96 5.89 -17.50 -15.84
CA ARG A 96 4.77 -18.00 -15.03
C ARG A 96 3.76 -16.90 -14.72
N SER A 97 2.56 -17.28 -14.31
CA SER A 97 1.55 -16.33 -13.84
C SER A 97 1.81 -15.91 -12.39
N GLU A 98 1.21 -14.79 -11.99
CA GLU A 98 1.18 -14.39 -10.58
C GLU A 98 0.41 -15.38 -9.69
N ALA A 99 -0.55 -16.13 -10.27
CA ALA A 99 -1.34 -17.12 -9.53
C ALA A 99 -0.54 -18.38 -9.21
N ASP A 100 0.46 -18.69 -10.04
CA ASP A 100 1.34 -19.83 -9.81
C ASP A 100 2.43 -19.50 -8.79
N ALA A 101 2.77 -18.21 -8.63
CA ALA A 101 3.96 -17.68 -7.96
C ALA A 101 4.19 -18.26 -6.55
#